data_AF-A0A661P5W7-F1
#
_entry.id   AF-A0A661P5W7-F1
#
_cell.length_a   1.000
_cell.length_b   1.000
_cell.length_c   1.000
_cell.angle_alpha   90.00
_cell.angle_beta   90.00
_cell.angle_gamma   90.00
#
_symmetry.space_group_name_H-M   'P 1'
#
loop_
_entity.id
_entity.type
_entity.pdbx_description
1 polymer ?
#
loop_
_entity_poly.entity_id
_entity_poly.type
_entity_poly.pdbx_seq_one_letter_code
_entity_poly.pdbx_strand_id
1 'polypeptide(L)'
;MLNLASVLDYSTSENPDKAAIIFGEQKITFSQLNTFCCKIANGLVAAGVGKGDKVVISCLNLPYFPMVYYAILKAGAVVVPISVLSKSREIAYYLKDCDAKAFFCFQGTPELPMGEYG
;
A
#
# COMPACT_ATOMS: atom_id res chain seq x y z
N MET A 1 16.03 -13.14 6.01
CA MET A 1 16.14 -11.95 6.89
C MET A 1 14.74 -11.58 7.30
N LEU A 2 14.48 -11.38 8.59
CA LEU A 2 13.14 -11.05 9.08
C LEU A 2 12.81 -9.59 8.75
N ASN A 3 11.70 -9.36 8.06
CA ASN A 3 11.11 -8.04 7.84
C ASN A 3 9.58 -8.14 7.85
N LEU A 4 8.90 -7.00 7.83
CA LEU A 4 7.44 -6.96 7.93
C LEU A 4 6.74 -7.70 6.75
N ALA A 5 7.26 -7.61 5.53
CA ALA A 5 6.74 -8.36 4.40
C ALA A 5 6.86 -9.88 4.58
N SER A 6 7.96 -10.37 5.17
CA SER A 6 8.16 -11.80 5.45
C SER A 6 7.22 -12.33 6.55
N VAL A 7 6.72 -11.46 7.45
CA VAL A 7 5.72 -11.86 8.45
C VAL A 7 4.38 -12.20 7.78
N LEU A 8 4.02 -11.48 6.71
CA LEU A 8 2.83 -11.80 5.92
C LEU A 8 3.00 -13.14 5.18
N ASP A 9 4.17 -13.41 4.62
CA ASP A 9 4.46 -14.69 3.96
C ASP A 9 4.38 -15.87 4.95
N TYR A 10 4.97 -15.71 6.14
CA TYR A 10 4.87 -16.69 7.22
C TYR A 10 3.42 -16.91 7.66
N SER A 11 2.66 -15.82 7.87
CA SER A 11 1.25 -15.95 8.28
C SER A 11 0.41 -16.65 7.20
N THR A 12 0.77 -16.46 5.94
CA THR A 12 0.13 -17.12 4.79
C THR A 12 0.47 -18.61 4.72
N SER A 13 1.70 -19.01 5.02
CA SER A 13 2.07 -20.44 5.06
C SER A 13 1.41 -21.16 6.23
N GLU A 14 1.36 -20.53 7.41
CA GLU A 14 0.82 -21.14 8.62
C GLU A 14 -0.71 -21.15 8.67
N ASN A 15 -1.37 -20.11 8.14
CA ASN A 15 -2.81 -19.90 8.29
C ASN A 15 -3.46 -19.36 7.00
N PRO A 16 -3.35 -20.05 5.86
CA PRO A 16 -3.74 -19.51 4.55
C PRO A 16 -5.21 -19.07 4.47
N ASP A 17 -6.12 -19.85 5.07
CA ASP A 17 -7.57 -19.63 5.03
C ASP A 17 -8.10 -18.77 6.18
N LYS A 18 -7.26 -18.40 7.15
CA LYS A 18 -7.65 -17.54 8.25
C LYS A 18 -7.88 -16.11 7.73
N ALA A 19 -8.92 -15.46 8.23
CA ALA A 19 -9.21 -14.07 7.90
C ALA A 19 -8.07 -13.16 8.39
N ALA A 20 -7.44 -12.45 7.45
CA ALA A 20 -6.43 -11.43 7.72
C ALA A 20 -7.06 -10.04 7.87
N ILE A 21 -8.12 -9.77 7.08
CA ILE A 21 -8.89 -8.52 7.13
C ILE A 21 -10.38 -8.88 7.18
N ILE A 22 -11.10 -8.24 8.09
CA ILE A 22 -12.56 -8.26 8.14
C ILE A 22 -13.02 -6.82 7.96
N PHE A 23 -13.78 -6.55 6.90
CA PHE A 23 -14.27 -5.22 6.57
C PHE A 23 -15.76 -5.29 6.24
N GLY A 24 -16.59 -4.94 7.22
CA GLY A 24 -18.03 -5.22 7.17
C GLY A 24 -18.28 -6.72 7.01
N GLU A 25 -19.03 -7.10 5.97
CA GLU A 25 -19.30 -8.51 5.63
C GLU A 25 -18.17 -9.18 4.84
N GLN A 26 -17.22 -8.40 4.31
CA GLN A 26 -16.11 -8.93 3.53
C GLN A 26 -15.04 -9.53 4.45
N LYS A 27 -14.60 -10.74 4.09
CA LYS A 27 -13.48 -11.43 4.73
C LYS A 27 -12.41 -11.70 3.68
N ILE A 28 -11.20 -11.23 3.93
CA ILE A 28 -10.03 -11.48 3.09
C ILE A 28 -9.08 -12.37 3.88
N THR A 29 -8.76 -13.54 3.33
CA THR A 29 -7.85 -14.49 3.96
C THR A 29 -6.39 -14.06 3.81
N PHE A 30 -5.47 -14.62 4.60
CA PHE A 30 -4.04 -14.37 4.43
C PHE A 30 -3.55 -14.72 3.02
N SER A 31 -4.00 -15.84 2.46
CA SER A 31 -3.65 -16.25 1.10
C SER A 31 -4.13 -15.25 0.04
N GLN A 32 -5.36 -14.74 0.18
CA GLN A 32 -5.90 -13.72 -0.71
C GLN A 32 -5.13 -12.40 -0.58
N LEU A 33 -4.90 -11.92 0.65
CA LEU A 33 -4.14 -10.71 0.92
C LEU A 33 -2.74 -10.80 0.29
N ASN A 34 -2.01 -11.89 0.54
CA ASN A 34 -0.67 -12.08 0.00
C ASN A 34 -0.67 -12.12 -1.53
N THR A 35 -1.67 -12.76 -2.14
CA THR A 35 -1.83 -12.77 -3.60
C THR A 35 -1.99 -11.37 -4.17
N PHE A 36 -2.83 -10.52 -3.55
CA PHE A 36 -2.98 -9.12 -3.98
C PHE A 36 -1.68 -8.33 -3.78
N CYS A 37 -1.03 -8.48 -2.63
CA CYS A 37 0.24 -7.82 -2.33
C CYS A 37 1.32 -8.17 -3.36
N CYS A 38 1.47 -9.45 -3.71
CA CYS A 38 2.45 -9.91 -4.70
C CYS A 38 2.14 -9.38 -6.10
N LYS A 39 0.86 -9.33 -6.50
CA LYS A 39 0.46 -8.75 -7.81
C LYS A 39 0.81 -7.26 -7.90
N ILE A 40 0.50 -6.49 -6.86
CA ILE A 40 0.82 -5.06 -6.82
C ILE A 40 2.34 -4.84 -6.78
N ALA A 41 3.07 -5.64 -6.00
CA ALA A 41 4.52 -5.56 -5.91
C ALA A 41 5.18 -5.81 -7.28
N ASN A 42 4.73 -6.82 -8.02
CA ASN A 42 5.21 -7.09 -9.37
C ASN A 42 4.91 -5.93 -10.33
N GLY A 43 3.74 -5.31 -10.21
CA GLY A 43 3.40 -4.09 -10.96
C GLY A 43 4.33 -2.92 -10.65
N LEU A 44 4.68 -2.72 -9.37
CA LEU A 44 5.63 -1.69 -8.95
C LEU A 44 7.02 -1.94 -9.51
N VAL A 45 7.51 -3.17 -9.43
CA VAL A 45 8.81 -3.57 -10.01
C VAL A 45 8.82 -3.36 -11.52
N ALA A 46 7.74 -3.74 -12.22
CA ALA A 46 7.60 -3.50 -13.65
C ALA A 46 7.57 -2.01 -14.02
N ALA A 47 7.04 -1.15 -13.13
CA ALA A 47 7.07 0.31 -13.26
C ALA A 47 8.44 0.93 -12.86
N GLY A 48 9.43 0.11 -12.50
CA GLY A 48 10.78 0.55 -12.16
C GLY A 48 10.97 1.01 -10.71
N VAL A 49 10.07 0.64 -9.81
CA VAL A 49 10.27 0.79 -8.36
C VAL A 49 11.17 -0.34 -7.86
N GLY A 50 12.23 0.02 -7.16
CA GLY A 50 13.20 -0.92 -6.62
C GLY A 50 13.48 -0.75 -5.14
N LYS A 51 14.53 -1.44 -4.69
CA LYS A 51 14.95 -1.43 -3.28
C LYS A 51 15.33 -0.03 -2.83
N GLY A 52 14.72 0.44 -1.76
CA GLY A 52 15.00 1.75 -1.16
C GLY A 52 14.26 2.93 -1.80
N ASP A 53 13.56 2.72 -2.91
CA ASP A 53 12.68 3.75 -3.48
C ASP A 53 11.55 4.10 -2.52
N LYS A 54 11.14 5.37 -2.50
CA LYS A 54 10.10 5.88 -1.62
C LYS A 54 8.78 5.87 -2.38
N VAL A 55 7.78 5.18 -1.84
CA VAL A 55 6.43 5.16 -2.42
C VAL A 55 5.46 5.75 -1.41
N VAL A 56 4.87 6.88 -1.80
CA VAL A 56 3.89 7.58 -0.97
C VAL A 56 2.54 6.87 -1.08
N ILE A 57 1.82 6.75 0.03
CA ILE A 57 0.46 6.22 0.07
C ILE A 57 -0.47 7.19 0.80
N SER A 58 -1.58 7.54 0.14
CA SER A 58 -2.71 8.26 0.73
C SER A 58 -3.99 7.47 0.48
N CYS A 59 -4.47 6.78 1.50
CA CYS A 59 -5.66 5.94 1.39
C CYS A 59 -6.34 5.87 2.76
N LEU A 60 -7.67 5.81 2.74
CA LEU A 60 -8.49 5.59 3.94
C LEU A 60 -8.22 4.20 4.53
N ASN A 61 -8.77 3.93 5.72
CA ASN A 61 -8.72 2.62 6.37
C ASN A 61 -9.64 1.61 5.65
N LEU A 62 -9.28 1.27 4.42
CA LEU A 62 -9.92 0.31 3.53
C LEU A 62 -9.01 -0.91 3.36
N PRO A 63 -9.54 -2.07 2.93
CA PRO A 63 -8.72 -3.26 2.66
C PRO A 63 -7.57 -3.03 1.68
N TYR A 64 -7.67 -2.02 0.81
CA TYR A 64 -6.63 -1.65 -0.14
C TYR A 64 -5.38 -1.09 0.52
N PHE A 65 -5.51 -0.39 1.67
CA PHE A 65 -4.36 0.18 2.38
C PHE A 65 -3.33 -0.89 2.75
N PRO A 66 -3.66 -1.95 3.51
CA PRO A 66 -2.69 -2.99 3.82
C PRO A 66 -2.20 -3.74 2.57
N MET A 67 -3.04 -3.93 1.53
CA MET A 67 -2.59 -4.55 0.28
C MET A 67 -1.44 -3.76 -0.37
N VAL A 68 -1.62 -2.45 -0.56
CA VAL A 68 -0.60 -1.59 -1.16
C VAL A 68 0.61 -1.43 -0.23
N TYR A 69 0.37 -1.27 1.08
CA TYR A 69 1.44 -1.15 2.08
C TYR A 69 2.40 -2.35 2.04
N TYR A 70 1.87 -3.58 2.14
CA TYR A 70 2.69 -4.79 2.08
C TYR A 70 3.29 -5.02 0.68
N ALA A 71 2.60 -4.61 -0.39
CA ALA A 71 3.15 -4.70 -1.74
C ALA A 71 4.41 -3.85 -1.94
N ILE A 72 4.41 -2.60 -1.46
CA ILE A 72 5.58 -1.72 -1.50
C ILE A 72 6.75 -2.34 -0.74
N LEU A 73 6.49 -2.88 0.46
CA LEU A 73 7.52 -3.57 1.24
C LEU A 73 8.06 -4.82 0.54
N LYS A 74 7.19 -5.59 -0.13
CA LYS A 74 7.59 -6.75 -0.94
C LYS A 74 8.43 -6.38 -2.15
N ALA A 75 8.19 -5.21 -2.75
CA ALA A 75 9.05 -4.66 -3.80
C ALA A 75 10.42 -4.19 -3.26
N GLY A 76 10.63 -4.22 -1.94
CA GLY A 76 11.84 -3.73 -1.28
C GLY A 76 11.90 -2.22 -1.12
N ALA A 77 10.80 -1.54 -1.45
CA ALA A 77 10.64 -0.09 -1.35
C ALA A 77 10.21 0.33 0.07
N VAL A 78 10.30 1.63 0.33
CA VAL A 78 9.95 2.28 1.59
C VAL A 78 8.56 2.89 1.46
N VAL A 79 7.65 2.53 2.37
CA VAL A 79 6.31 3.12 2.43
C VAL A 79 6.37 4.46 3.14
N VAL A 80 5.77 5.50 2.53
CA VAL A 80 5.61 6.82 3.13
C VAL A 80 4.11 7.13 3.25
N PRO A 81 3.46 6.82 4.37
CA PRO A 81 2.04 7.13 4.56
C PRO A 81 1.84 8.62 4.83
N ILE A 82 0.90 9.24 4.12
CA ILE A 82 0.51 10.64 4.34
C ILE A 82 -0.99 10.73 4.69
N SER A 83 -1.40 11.87 5.24
CA SER A 83 -2.79 12.09 5.62
C SER A 83 -3.69 12.14 4.39
N VAL A 84 -4.87 11.53 4.51
CA VAL A 84 -5.95 11.64 3.51
C VAL A 84 -6.54 13.04 3.41
N LEU A 85 -6.27 13.89 4.40
CA LEU A 85 -6.71 15.29 4.43
C LEU A 85 -5.69 16.25 3.81
N SER A 86 -4.51 15.76 3.44
CA SER A 86 -3.51 16.56 2.72
C SER A 86 -4.06 17.03 1.39
N LYS A 87 -3.85 18.31 1.08
CA LYS A 87 -4.19 18.93 -0.21
C LYS A 87 -2.96 18.98 -1.09
N SER A 88 -3.14 19.43 -2.33
CA SER A 88 -2.09 19.41 -3.36
C SER A 88 -0.78 20.03 -2.91
N ARG A 89 -0.83 21.08 -2.08
CA ARG A 89 0.39 21.72 -1.54
C ARG A 89 1.14 20.78 -0.59
N GLU A 90 0.47 20.17 0.38
CA GLU A 90 1.14 19.24 1.30
C GLU A 90 1.59 17.96 0.57
N ILE A 91 0.78 17.44 -0.35
CA ILE A 91 1.13 16.27 -1.17
C ILE A 91 2.42 16.56 -1.97
N ALA A 92 2.47 17.68 -2.69
CA ALA A 92 3.66 18.07 -3.46
C ALA A 92 4.89 18.26 -2.56
N TYR A 93 4.70 18.80 -1.35
CA TYR A 93 5.77 18.89 -0.36
C TYR A 93 6.30 17.50 0.01
N TYR A 94 5.44 16.56 0.40
CA TYR A 94 5.88 15.21 0.77
C TYR A 94 6.55 14.46 -0.38
N LEU A 95 5.98 14.52 -1.58
CA LEU A 95 6.55 13.87 -2.77
C LEU A 95 7.96 14.38 -3.07
N LYS A 96 8.19 15.69 -2.93
CA LYS A 96 9.49 16.30 -3.13
C LYS A 96 10.47 15.98 -1.99
N ASP A 97 10.03 16.13 -0.74
CA ASP A 97 10.88 16.00 0.45
C ASP A 97 11.44 14.57 0.58
N CYS A 98 10.60 13.56 0.34
CA CYS A 98 11.04 12.17 0.39
C CYS A 98 11.60 11.64 -0.93
N ASP A 99 11.70 12.46 -1.99
CA ASP A 99 12.12 12.04 -3.33
C ASP A 99 11.35 10.78 -3.77
N ALA A 100 10.02 10.95 -3.87
CA ALA A 100 9.09 9.85 -4.14
C ALA A 100 9.25 9.33 -5.57
N LYS A 101 9.33 8.01 -5.70
CA LYS A 101 9.36 7.31 -6.99
C LYS A 101 7.96 7.12 -7.57
N ALA A 102 6.98 6.92 -6.69
CA ALA A 102 5.58 6.70 -7.04
C ALA A 102 4.65 7.17 -5.93
N PHE A 103 3.39 7.41 -6.29
CA PHE A 103 2.33 7.80 -5.36
C PHE A 103 1.08 6.93 -5.60
N PHE A 104 0.62 6.25 -4.55
CA PHE A 104 -0.70 5.62 -4.52
C PHE A 104 -1.68 6.53 -3.81
N CYS A 105 -2.69 6.99 -4.56
CA CYS A 105 -3.80 7.77 -4.03
C CYS A 105 -5.09 6.97 -4.17
N PHE A 106 -5.86 6.85 -3.09
CA PHE A 106 -7.25 6.46 -3.21
C PHE A 106 -8.01 7.55 -3.96
N GLN A 107 -8.84 7.19 -4.93
CA GLN A 107 -9.55 8.17 -5.77
C GLN A 107 -10.40 9.16 -4.94
N GLY A 108 -10.96 8.69 -3.82
CA GLY A 108 -11.77 9.51 -2.92
C GLY A 108 -13.26 9.34 -3.13
N THR A 109 -14.04 10.27 -2.58
CA THR A 109 -15.49 10.39 -2.73
C THR A 109 -15.82 11.82 -3.20
N PRO A 110 -17.08 12.13 -3.59
CA PRO A 110 -17.46 13.51 -3.93
C PRO A 110 -17.14 14.53 -2.82
N GLU A 111 -17.20 14.12 -1.55
CA GLU A 111 -16.91 14.98 -0.39
C GLU A 111 -15.41 15.10 -0.10
N LEU A 112 -14.62 14.12 -0.53
CA LEU A 112 -13.17 14.09 -0.37
C LEU A 112 -12.51 13.55 -1.66
N PRO A 113 -12.41 14.37 -2.73
CA PRO A 113 -11.91 13.95 -4.04
C PRO A 113 -10.37 13.90 -4.05
N MET A 114 -9.82 12.94 -3.29
CA MET A 114 -8.37 12.79 -3.09
C MET A 114 -7.57 12.66 -4.38
N GLY A 115 -8.13 11.99 -5.39
CA GLY A 115 -7.51 11.82 -6.70
C GLY A 115 -7.35 13.12 -7.50
N GLU A 116 -8.06 14.19 -7.14
CA GLU A 116 -7.90 15.51 -7.76
C GLU A 116 -6.78 16.33 -7.12
N TYR A 117 -6.37 15.97 -5.89
CA TYR A 117 -5.31 16.68 -5.18
C TYR A 117 -3.90 16.15 -5.53
N GLY A 118 -3.83 14.93 -6.04
CA GLY A 118 -2.62 14.15 -6.28
C GLY A 118 -2.07 14.23 -7.69
#